data_AF-A0A945CXH1-F1
#
_entry.id   AF-A0A945CXH1-F1
#
_cell.length_a   1.000
_cell.length_b   1.000
_cell.length_c   1.000
_cell.angle_alpha   90.00
_cell.angle_beta   90.00
_cell.angle_gamma   90.00
#
_symmetry.space_group_name_H-M   'P 1'
#
loop_
_entity.id
_entity.type
_entity.pdbx_description
1 polymer ?
#
loop_
_entity_poly.entity_id
_entity_poly.type
_entity_poly.pdbx_seq_one_letter_code
_entity_poly.pdbx_strand_id
1 'polypeptide(L)'
;MRCIACDYELLHCVGRICPECGTDFTLREFIFEEQKVLFHCPHCDHGIVGAKPNGLPPEQIEECESCGLAVGLDMYIVRPISGVSAESAELQLPIHQEEG
;
A
#
# COMPACT_ATOMS: atom_id res chain seq x y z
N MET A 1 -4.99 -2.39 2.93
CA MET A 1 -3.90 -3.41 2.93
C MET A 1 -3.88 -4.07 4.30
N ARG A 2 -4.16 -5.37 4.40
CA ARG A 2 -4.23 -6.09 5.67
C ARG A 2 -3.32 -7.32 5.66
N CYS A 3 -2.79 -7.70 6.81
CA CYS A 3 -1.93 -8.86 6.93
C CYS A 3 -2.72 -10.15 6.67
N ILE A 4 -2.20 -11.02 5.80
CA ILE A 4 -2.83 -12.30 5.47
C ILE A 4 -2.91 -13.28 6.66
N ALA A 5 -2.07 -13.09 7.68
CA ALA A 5 -1.97 -13.98 8.83
C ALA A 5 -2.82 -13.53 10.03
N CYS A 6 -2.97 -12.21 10.25
CA CYS A 6 -3.63 -11.67 11.44
C CYS A 6 -4.64 -10.55 11.17
N ASP A 7 -4.92 -10.23 9.90
CA ASP A 7 -5.82 -9.15 9.45
C ASP A 7 -5.44 -7.73 9.89
N TYR A 8 -4.29 -7.53 10.54
CA TYR A 8 -3.84 -6.20 10.95
C TYR A 8 -3.63 -5.24 9.77
N GLU A 9 -4.01 -3.97 9.93
CA GLU A 9 -3.80 -2.94 8.91
C GLU A 9 -2.30 -2.68 8.70
N LEU A 10 -1.82 -2.92 7.47
CA LEU A 10 -0.43 -2.71 7.10
C LEU A 10 -0.18 -1.37 6.40
N LEU A 11 -1.22 -0.54 6.22
CA LEU A 11 -1.04 0.84 5.77
C LEU A 11 -0.16 1.59 6.78
N HIS A 12 0.70 2.48 6.29
CA HIS A 12 1.71 3.17 7.10
C HIS A 12 2.80 2.27 7.72
N CYS A 13 2.80 0.96 7.43
CA CYS A 13 3.82 0.05 7.95
C CYS A 13 5.19 0.35 7.33
N VAL A 14 6.20 0.48 8.18
CA VAL A 14 7.60 0.62 7.76
C VAL A 14 8.23 -0.77 7.68
N GLY A 15 8.81 -1.10 6.53
CA GLY A 15 9.35 -2.43 6.25
C GLY A 15 8.30 -3.43 5.77
N ARG A 16 8.65 -4.71 5.84
CA ARG A 16 7.90 -5.84 5.25
C ARG A 16 7.63 -6.97 6.23
N ILE A 17 7.55 -6.60 7.50
CA ILE A 17 7.25 -7.51 8.58
C ILE A 17 6.04 -6.93 9.29
N CYS A 18 4.97 -7.72 9.43
CA CYS A 18 3.80 -7.30 10.17
C CYS A 18 4.20 -7.03 11.63
N PRO A 19 3.90 -5.83 12.18
CA PRO A 19 4.32 -5.48 13.54
C PRO A 19 3.58 -6.26 14.62
N GLU A 20 2.41 -6.83 14.32
CA GLU A 20 1.62 -7.62 15.28
C GLU A 20 2.06 -9.09 15.33
N CYS A 21 2.14 -9.76 14.17
CA CYS A 21 2.38 -11.21 14.11
C CYS A 21 3.77 -11.60 13.62
N GLY A 22 4.57 -10.65 13.11
CA GLY A 22 5.91 -10.91 12.58
C GLY A 22 5.95 -11.60 11.22
N THR A 23 4.81 -11.83 10.58
CA THR A 23 4.74 -12.43 9.23
C THR A 23 5.31 -11.47 8.19
N ASP A 24 6.15 -11.98 7.29
CA ASP A 24 6.64 -11.22 6.16
C ASP A 24 5.55 -10.99 5.11
N PHE A 25 5.64 -9.90 4.37
CA PHE A 25 4.72 -9.59 3.27
C PHE A 25 5.43 -8.76 2.21
N THR A 26 5.00 -8.85 0.96
CA THR A 26 5.46 -7.97 -0.13
C THR A 26 4.30 -7.15 -0.70
N LEU A 27 4.59 -5.92 -1.14
CA LEU A 27 3.58 -5.08 -1.79
C LEU A 27 3.01 -5.69 -3.07
N ARG A 28 3.74 -6.63 -3.70
CA ARG A 28 3.30 -7.34 -4.90
C ARG A 28 2.19 -8.37 -4.62
N GLU A 29 1.97 -8.76 -3.37
CA GLU A 29 0.86 -9.64 -2.96
C GLU A 29 -0.47 -8.88 -2.88
N PHE A 30 -0.43 -7.55 -2.94
CA PHE A 30 -1.61 -6.70 -2.85
C PHE A 30 -1.92 -6.05 -4.18
N ILE A 31 -3.22 -5.91 -4.45
CA ILE A 31 -3.75 -5.13 -5.57
C ILE A 31 -4.42 -3.91 -4.96
N PHE A 32 -4.06 -2.74 -5.47
CA PHE A 32 -4.67 -1.49 -5.08
C PHE A 32 -5.50 -0.97 -6.26
N GLU A 33 -6.55 -0.22 -5.94
CA GLU A 33 -7.23 0.58 -6.94
C GLU A 33 -6.26 1.64 -7.49
N GLU A 34 -6.30 1.84 -8.81
CA GLU A 34 -5.46 2.83 -9.49
C GLU A 34 -5.69 4.23 -8.88
N GLN A 35 -4.60 4.96 -8.63
CA GLN A 35 -4.65 6.33 -8.08
C GLN A 35 -5.38 6.43 -6.71
N LYS A 36 -5.39 5.37 -5.88
CA LYS A 36 -5.91 5.45 -4.50
C LYS A 36 -4.84 5.51 -3.41
N VAL A 37 -3.62 5.07 -3.72
CA VAL A 37 -2.51 5.01 -2.75
C VAL A 37 -1.25 5.71 -3.27
N LEU A 38 -0.48 6.24 -2.31
CA LEU A 38 0.85 6.78 -2.50
C LEU A 38 1.88 5.86 -1.86
N PHE A 39 3.01 5.73 -2.54
CA PHE A 39 4.20 5.05 -2.06
C PHE A 39 5.15 6.14 -1.60
N HIS A 40 5.27 6.35 -0.29
CA HIS A 40 6.14 7.35 0.31
C HIS A 40 7.55 6.83 0.53
N CYS A 41 8.55 7.58 0.05
CA CYS A 41 9.95 7.31 0.34
C CYS A 41 10.20 7.41 1.85
N PRO A 42 10.85 6.42 2.50
CA PRO A 42 11.12 6.46 3.93
C PRO A 42 12.13 7.54 4.34
N HIS A 43 12.84 8.15 3.38
CA HIS A 43 13.89 9.14 3.64
C HIS A 43 13.41 10.59 3.49
N CYS A 44 12.65 10.91 2.45
CA CYS A 44 12.21 12.28 2.15
C CYS A 44 10.69 12.47 2.16
N ASP A 45 9.93 11.41 2.47
CA ASP A 45 8.45 11.39 2.46
C ASP A 45 7.82 11.70 1.08
N HIS A 46 8.61 11.74 0.01
CA HIS A 46 8.10 11.93 -1.35
C HIS A 46 7.18 10.78 -1.75
N GLY A 47 5.94 11.09 -2.13
CA GLY A 47 4.91 10.13 -2.49
C GLY A 47 4.79 9.94 -4.00
N ILE A 48 4.94 8.70 -4.47
CA ILE A 48 4.71 8.30 -5.86
C ILE A 48 3.31 7.67 -5.96
N VAL A 49 2.51 8.08 -6.94
CA VAL A 49 1.17 7.51 -7.15
C VAL A 49 1.24 6.12 -7.77
N GLY A 50 0.43 5.20 -7.24
CA GLY A 50 0.18 3.89 -7.82
C GLY A 50 -0.65 4.00 -9.10
N ALA A 51 -0.01 4.31 -10.23
CA ALA A 51 -0.68 4.54 -11.52
C ALA A 51 -0.78 3.29 -12.42
N LYS A 52 -0.23 2.15 -12.02
CA LYS A 52 -0.42 0.91 -12.77
C LYS A 52 -1.83 0.35 -12.57
N PRO A 53 -2.32 -0.54 -13.45
CA PRO A 53 -3.62 -1.19 -13.29
C PRO A 53 -3.81 -1.97 -11.98
N ASN A 54 -2.71 -2.37 -11.33
CA ASN A 54 -2.71 -3.02 -10.01
C ASN A 54 -2.48 -2.03 -8.85
N GLY A 55 -2.53 -0.73 -9.13
CA GLY A 55 -2.30 0.37 -8.20
C GLY A 55 -0.89 0.39 -7.59
N LEU A 56 0.08 -0.28 -8.22
CA LEU A 56 1.50 -0.18 -7.88
C LEU A 56 2.18 0.93 -8.68
N PRO A 57 3.33 1.44 -8.23
CA PRO A 57 4.17 2.30 -9.04
C PRO A 57 4.93 1.46 -10.10
N PRO A 58 5.67 2.08 -11.04
CA PRO A 58 6.55 1.35 -11.96
C PRO A 58 7.46 0.34 -11.23
N GLU A 59 7.70 -0.83 -11.84
CA GLU A 59 8.39 -1.95 -11.18
C GLU A 59 9.88 -1.72 -10.93
N GLN A 60 10.49 -0.77 -11.64
CA GLN A 60 11.91 -0.43 -11.54
C GLN A 60 12.04 0.92 -10.82
N ILE A 61 11.82 0.91 -9.51
CA ILE A 61 12.25 2.00 -8.63
C ILE A 61 13.46 1.48 -7.88
N GLU A 62 14.63 1.93 -8.29
CA GLU A 62 15.91 1.63 -7.63
C GLU A 62 16.38 2.82 -6.79
N GLU A 63 15.93 4.03 -7.15
CA GLU A 63 16.28 5.29 -6.49
C GLU A 63 15.05 6.22 -6.38
N CYS A 64 15.01 7.04 -5.34
CA CYS A 64 13.95 8.04 -5.17
C CYS A 64 14.20 9.21 -6.13
N GLU A 65 13.21 9.57 -6.93
CA GLU A 65 13.31 10.72 -7.85
C GLU A 65 13.51 12.06 -7.14
N SER A 66 13.12 12.17 -5.86
CA SER A 66 13.20 13.41 -5.10
C SER A 66 14.51 13.56 -4.31
N CYS A 67 14.99 12.50 -3.66
CA CYS A 67 16.21 12.57 -2.82
C CYS A 67 17.42 11.84 -3.42
N GLY A 68 17.26 11.07 -4.49
CA GLY A 68 18.33 10.32 -5.15
C GLY A 68 18.92 9.19 -4.31
N LEU A 69 18.29 8.80 -3.19
CA LEU A 69 18.74 7.67 -2.40
C LEU A 69 18.23 6.35 -3.00
N ALA A 70 19.08 5.32 -2.95
CA ALA A 70 18.70 3.97 -3.35
C ALA A 70 17.56 3.47 -2.46
N VAL A 71 16.38 3.27 -3.04
CA VAL A 71 15.17 2.82 -2.37
C VAL A 71 14.42 1.89 -3.30
N GLY A 72 14.30 0.63 -2.91
CA GLY A 72 13.48 -0.34 -3.64
C GLY A 72 12.00 -0.18 -3.32
N LEU A 73 11.12 -0.72 -4.17
CA LEU A 73 9.67 -0.84 -3.90
C LEU A 73 9.39 -1.41 -2.49
N ASP A 74 10.26 -2.28 -2.01
CA ASP A 74 10.18 -2.95 -0.72
C ASP A 74 10.41 -2.03 0.51
N MET A 75 10.92 -0.82 0.29
CA MET A 75 11.17 0.14 1.36
C MET A 75 10.11 1.25 1.42
N TYR A 76 9.29 1.39 0.38
CA TYR A 76 8.25 2.41 0.34
C TYR A 76 7.15 2.14 1.36
N ILE A 77 6.66 3.21 1.96
CA ILE A 77 5.56 3.20 2.94
C ILE A 77 4.28 3.53 2.17
N VAL A 78 3.33 2.61 2.16
CA VAL A 78 2.05 2.80 1.46
C VAL A 78 1.11 3.63 2.33
N ARG A 79 0.57 4.71 1.78
CA ARG A 79 -0.42 5.57 2.42
C ARG A 79 -1.60 5.82 1.48
N PRO A 80 -2.83 5.98 1.98
CA PRO A 80 -3.93 6.45 1.15
C PRO A 80 -3.71 7.90 0.68
N ILE A 81 -4.17 8.25 -0.53
CA ILE A 81 -4.19 9.65 -0.98
C ILE A 81 -5.20 10.41 -0.11
N SER A 82 -4.75 11.45 0.60
CA SER A 82 -5.65 12.28 1.42
C SER A 82 -6.65 13.03 0.54
N GLY A 83 -7.94 12.89 0.86
CA GLY A 83 -9.07 13.36 0.05
C GLY A 83 -10.11 12.27 -0.23
N VAL A 84 -9.70 11.00 -0.06
CA VAL A 84 -10.58 9.85 0.14
C VAL A 84 -10.42 9.38 1.59
N SER A 85 -11.51 9.34 2.36
CA SER A 85 -11.49 8.68 3.68
C SER A 85 -11.06 7.22 3.51
N ALA A 86 -10.39 6.65 4.52
CA ALA A 86 -9.96 5.23 4.52
C ALA A 86 -11.12 4.26 4.18
N GLU A 87 -12.36 4.67 4.46
CA GLU A 87 -13.62 3.98 4.13
C GLU A 87 -13.93 3.89 2.62
N SER A 88 -13.22 4.60 1.74
CA SER A 88 -13.52 4.71 0.30
C SER A 88 -12.43 4.14 -0.63
N ALA A 89 -11.44 3.46 -0.04
CA ALA A 89 -10.42 2.68 -0.74
C ALA A 89 -10.69 1.16 -0.66
N GLU A 90 -11.84 0.80 -0.10
CA GLU A 90 -12.33 -0.57 -0.01
C GLU A 90 -13.49 -0.70 -1.02
N LEU A 91 -13.27 -1.42 -2.12
CA LEU A 91 -14.40 -2.07 -2.82
C LEU A 91 -14.95 -3.15 -1.87
N GLN A 92 -15.72 -2.73 -0.86
CA GLN A 92 -16.59 -3.63 -0.12
C GLN A 92 -17.66 -4.11 -1.11
N LEU A 93 -17.61 -5.40 -1.46
CA LEU A 93 -18.80 -6.12 -1.90
C LEU A 93 -19.36 -6.91 -0.71
N PRO A 94 -20.33 -6.38 0.06
CA PRO A 94 -21.21 -7.20 0.86
C PRO A 94 -22.51 -7.40 0.09
N ILE A 95 -22.76 -8.60 -0.44
CA ILE A 95 -24.14 -9.07 -0.58
C ILE A 95 -24.31 -10.41 0.16
N HIS A 96 -24.28 -10.34 1.49
CA HIS A 96 -25.15 -11.22 2.24
C HIS A 96 -26.55 -10.59 2.19
N GLN A 97 -27.37 -11.05 1.25
CA GLN A 97 -28.82 -10.87 1.32
C GLN A 97 -29.38 -12.00 2.19
N GLU A 98 -29.71 -11.66 3.45
CA GLU A 98 -30.70 -12.38 4.22
C GLU A 98 -31.99 -11.56 4.18
N GLU A 99 -33.00 -12.02 3.44
CA GLU A 99 -34.37 -11.54 3.55
C GLU A 99 -35.35 -12.72 3.42
N GLY A 100 -36.12 -12.98 4.48
CA GLY A 100 -37.46 -13.57 4.41
C GLY A 100 -37.62 -15.06 4.70
#